data_AF-M3YUH7-F1
#
_entry.id   AF-M3YUH7-F1
#
_cell.length_a   1.000
_cell.length_b   1.000
_cell.length_c   1.000
_cell.angle_alpha   90.00
_cell.angle_beta   90.00
_cell.angle_gamma   90.00
#
_symmetry.space_group_name_H-M   'P 1'
#
loop_
_entity.id
_entity.type
_entity.pdbx_description
1 polymer ?
#
loop_
_entity_poly.entity_id
_entity_poly.type
_entity_poly.pdbx_seq_one_letter_code
_entity_poly.pdbx_strand_id
1 'polypeptide(L)'
;MRTNTICWNPMEAFVFTAANEDYNLYTFDMRALDTPVMVHMDHVSAVLDVDYSPTGKEFVSASFDKSIRIFPVDKSRSRYVTTSKLFFLILIIIYLF
;
A
#
# COMPACT_ATOMS: atom_id res chain seq x y z
N MET A 1 12.19 -12.41 -0.80
CA MET A 1 11.23 -11.30 -0.62
C MET A 1 12.02 -10.06 -0.28
N ARG A 2 12.01 -9.04 -1.16
CA ARG A 2 12.76 -7.80 -0.94
C ARG A 2 11.77 -6.66 -0.80
N THR A 3 11.75 -6.09 0.40
CA THR A 3 10.85 -4.99 0.74
C THR A 3 11.52 -3.67 0.39
N ASN A 4 10.83 -2.84 -0.41
CA ASN A 4 11.31 -1.52 -0.81
C ASN A 4 10.98 -0.46 0.23
N THR A 5 9.75 -0.47 0.74
CA THR A 5 9.26 0.47 1.74
C THR A 5 8.26 -0.22 2.67
N ILE A 6 8.10 0.33 3.87
CA ILE A 6 7.01 -0.03 4.79
C ILE A 6 6.29 1.23 5.25
N CYS A 7 4.98 1.14 5.47
CA CYS A 7 4.19 2.20 6.08
C CYS A 7 3.24 1.63 7.14
N TRP A 8 3.13 2.32 8.26
CA TRP A 8 2.29 1.94 9.40
C TRP A 8 0.87 2.48 9.23
N ASN A 9 -0.12 1.71 9.68
CA ASN A 9 -1.48 2.22 9.77
C ASN A 9 -1.56 3.25 10.93
N PRO A 10 -1.94 4.52 10.66
CA PRO A 10 -1.98 5.55 11.69
C PRO A 10 -3.06 5.31 12.75
N MET A 11 -4.11 4.54 12.44
CA MET A 11 -5.19 4.20 13.37
C MET A 11 -4.98 2.86 14.08
N GLU A 12 -4.26 1.94 13.45
CA GLU A 12 -3.95 0.62 14.01
C GLU A 12 -2.44 0.46 14.15
N ALA A 13 -1.89 0.96 15.26
CA ALA A 13 -0.44 1.10 15.47
C ALA A 13 0.38 -0.20 15.36
N PHE A 14 -0.26 -1.37 15.43
CA PHE A 14 0.42 -2.67 15.28
C PHE A 14 0.39 -3.20 13.85
N VAL A 15 -0.38 -2.57 12.96
CA VAL A 15 -0.55 -3.00 11.57
C VAL A 15 0.31 -2.14 10.66
N PHE A 16 1.08 -2.77 9.78
CA PHE A 16 1.85 -2.08 8.75
C PHE A 16 1.77 -2.84 7.42
N THR A 17 1.97 -2.12 6.33
CA THR A 17 2.03 -2.69 4.98
C THR A 17 3.41 -2.50 4.38
N ALA A 18 3.93 -3.57 3.79
CA ALA A 18 5.22 -3.62 3.12
C ALA A 18 5.05 -3.69 1.60
N ALA A 19 5.69 -2.77 0.88
CA ALA A 19 5.76 -2.77 -0.58
C ALA A 19 6.92 -3.67 -1.04
N ASN A 20 6.66 -4.62 -1.95
CA ASN A 20 7.64 -5.62 -2.35
C ASN A 20 7.99 -5.60 -3.84
N GLU A 21 9.17 -6.14 -4.16
CA GLU A 21 9.61 -6.35 -5.54
C GLU A 21 8.84 -7.46 -6.27
N ASP A 22 8.16 -8.35 -5.54
CA ASP A 22 7.34 -9.45 -6.08
C ASP A 22 5.95 -9.04 -6.56
N TYR A 23 5.74 -7.74 -6.78
CA TYR A 23 4.51 -7.11 -7.27
C TYR A 23 3.36 -7.06 -6.25
N ASN A 24 3.54 -7.60 -5.05
CA ASN A 24 2.50 -7.59 -4.02
C ASN A 24 2.82 -6.60 -2.90
N LEU A 25 1.77 -6.22 -2.16
CA LEU A 25 1.93 -5.62 -0.84
C LEU A 25 1.46 -6.58 0.23
N TYR A 26 2.16 -6.56 1.37
CA TYR A 26 1.89 -7.47 2.47
C TYR A 26 1.61 -6.68 3.72
N THR A 27 0.42 -6.87 4.28
CA THR A 27 0.02 -6.29 5.55
C THR A 27 0.30 -7.28 6.66
N PHE A 28 1.00 -6.83 7.70
CA PHE A 28 1.37 -7.62 8.86
C PHE A 28 0.85 -7.00 10.14
N ASP A 29 0.59 -7.84 11.14
CA ASP A 29 0.45 -7.43 12.53
C ASP A 29 1.80 -7.68 13.23
N MET A 30 2.34 -6.65 13.88
CA MET A 30 3.59 -6.69 14.64
C MET A 30 3.56 -7.70 15.80
N ARG A 31 2.37 -8.12 16.24
CA ARG A 31 2.21 -9.14 17.28
C ARG A 31 2.35 -10.57 16.73
N ALA A 32 2.20 -10.75 15.42
CA ALA A 32 2.23 -12.04 14.73
C ALA A 32 2.85 -11.89 13.33
N LEU A 33 4.19 -11.80 13.25
CA LEU A 33 4.90 -11.59 11.97
C LEU A 33 5.09 -12.85 11.14
N ASP A 34 4.81 -14.04 11.67
CA ASP A 34 5.04 -15.31 10.95
C ASP A 34 4.21 -15.41 9.67
N THR A 35 3.03 -14.78 9.65
CA THR A 35 2.11 -14.80 8.51
C THR A 35 1.54 -13.42 8.23
N PRO A 36 1.47 -12.98 6.96
CA PRO A 36 0.79 -11.75 6.62
C PRO A 36 -0.71 -11.86 6.94
N VAL A 37 -1.27 -10.80 7.52
CA VAL A 37 -2.71 -10.66 7.73
C VAL A 37 -3.42 -10.57 6.38
N MET A 38 -2.82 -9.87 5.43
CA MET A 38 -3.36 -9.70 4.09
C MET A 38 -2.26 -9.57 3.04
N VAL A 39 -2.57 -10.08 1.85
CA VAL A 39 -1.76 -9.88 0.65
C VAL A 39 -2.60 -9.12 -0.37
N HIS A 40 -2.10 -7.98 -0.79
CA HIS A 40 -2.71 -7.09 -1.78
C HIS A 40 -2.06 -7.35 -3.12
N MET A 41 -2.88 -7.79 -4.07
CA MET A 41 -2.42 -8.32 -5.36
C MET A 41 -3.16 -7.57 -6.46
N ASP A 42 -2.43 -6.82 -7.28
CA ASP A 42 -3.00 -6.14 -8.47
C ASP A 42 -1.93 -5.42 -9.30
N HIS A 43 -0.78 -5.10 -8.71
CA HIS A 43 0.35 -4.60 -9.46
C HIS A 43 0.94 -5.69 -10.36
N VAL A 44 1.49 -5.26 -11.49
CA VAL A 44 2.11 -6.13 -12.50
C VAL A 44 3.64 -6.01 -12.47
N SER A 45 4.17 -5.07 -11.68
CA SER A 45 5.60 -4.85 -11.48
C SER A 45 5.90 -4.40 -10.06
N ALA A 46 7.20 -4.26 -9.73
CA ALA A 46 7.70 -4.02 -8.38
C ALA A 46 7.00 -2.82 -7.74
N VAL A 47 6.51 -3.00 -6.51
CA VAL A 47 5.91 -1.92 -5.74
C VAL A 47 7.02 -1.13 -5.08
N LEU A 48 7.09 0.16 -5.37
CA LEU A 48 8.19 1.03 -4.96
C LEU A 48 7.88 1.72 -3.65
N ASP A 49 6.62 2.12 -3.44
CA ASP A 49 6.22 2.95 -2.32
C ASP A 49 4.79 2.64 -1.86
N VAL A 50 4.50 2.93 -0.59
CA VAL A 50 3.18 2.75 0.04
C VAL A 50 2.96 3.82 1.11
N ASP A 51 1.76 4.40 1.14
CA ASP A 51 1.38 5.40 2.16
C ASP A 51 -0.07 5.26 2.60
N TYR A 52 -0.31 5.39 3.90
CA TYR A 52 -1.64 5.24 4.48
C TYR A 52 -2.41 6.57 4.47
N SER A 53 -3.72 6.49 4.26
CA SER A 53 -4.60 7.63 4.54
C SER A 53 -4.63 7.94 6.04
N PRO A 54 -4.85 9.20 6.44
CA PRO A 54 -4.98 9.59 7.85
C PRO A 54 -6.09 8.83 8.58
N THR A 55 -7.12 8.41 7.85
CA THR A 55 -8.23 7.61 8.40
C THR A 55 -7.86 6.16 8.69
N GLY A 56 -6.72 5.67 8.19
CA GLY A 56 -6.25 4.29 8.36
C GLY A 56 -7.10 3.22 7.67
N LYS A 57 -8.11 3.60 6.88
CA LYS A 57 -9.03 2.65 6.21
C LYS A 57 -8.52 2.18 4.85
N GLU A 58 -7.72 3.02 4.20
CA GLU A 58 -7.18 2.77 2.88
C GLU A 58 -5.73 3.26 2.82
N PHE A 59 -4.96 2.69 1.90
CA PHE A 59 -3.60 3.12 1.58
C PHE A 59 -3.40 3.18 0.07
N VAL A 60 -2.41 3.95 -0.33
CA VAL A 60 -1.98 4.13 -1.72
C VAL A 60 -0.68 3.36 -1.92
N SER A 61 -0.52 2.74 -3.09
CA SER A 61 0.74 2.17 -3.53
C SER A 61 1.12 2.62 -4.93
N ALA A 62 2.43 2.74 -5.17
CA ALA A 62 2.98 3.06 -6.48
C ALA A 62 3.94 1.97 -6.95
N SER A 63 3.84 1.62 -8.23
CA SER A 63 4.63 0.55 -8.83
C SER A 63 5.37 0.99 -10.08
N PHE A 64 6.42 0.25 -10.40
CA PHE A 64 7.17 0.36 -11.65
C PHE A 64 6.32 0.05 -12.90
N ASP A 65 5.12 -0.54 -12.73
CA ASP A 65 4.13 -0.74 -13.79
C ASP A 65 3.45 0.56 -14.27
N LYS A 66 3.88 1.71 -13.74
CA LYS A 66 3.36 3.06 -14.02
C LYS A 66 1.93 3.29 -13.52
N SER A 67 1.43 2.41 -12.65
CA SER A 67 0.14 2.56 -11.98
C SER A 67 0.31 2.99 -10.53
N ILE A 68 -0.65 3.79 -10.07
CA ILE A 68 -0.88 4.09 -8.67
C ILE A 68 -2.24 3.52 -8.31
N ARG A 69 -2.29 2.79 -7.20
CA ARG A 69 -3.46 2.03 -6.78
C ARG A 69 -3.86 2.41 -5.37
N ILE A 70 -5.17 2.40 -5.12
CA ILE A 70 -5.74 2.60 -3.79
C ILE A 70 -6.31 1.27 -3.33
N PHE A 71 -5.88 0.84 -2.15
CA PHE A 71 -6.28 -0.41 -1.51
C PHE A 71 -7.00 -0.11 -0.21
N PRO A 72 -8.21 -0.67 -0.01
CA PRO A 72 -8.79 -0.79 1.32
C PRO A 72 -7.96 -1.76 2.16
N VAL A 73 -7.75 -1.43 3.44
CA VAL A 73 -6.96 -2.27 4.35
C VAL A 73 -7.58 -3.66 4.53
N ASP A 74 -8.90 -3.75 4.40
CA ASP A 74 -9.70 -4.97 4.56
C ASP A 74 -9.89 -5.77 3.25
N LYS A 75 -9.29 -5.35 2.13
CA LYS A 75 -9.48 -6.02 0.82
C LYS A 75 -8.17 -6.22 0.09
N SER A 76 -7.99 -7.41 -0.49
CA SER A 76 -6.80 -7.76 -1.28
C SER A 76 -6.72 -7.08 -2.65
N ARG A 77 -7.80 -6.43 -3.12
CA ARG A 77 -7.90 -5.83 -4.45
C ARG A 77 -8.06 -4.32 -4.37
N SER A 78 -7.41 -3.65 -5.31
CA SER A 78 -7.48 -2.20 -5.47
C SER A 78 -8.83 -1.76 -6.00
N ARG A 79 -9.28 -0.57 -5.58
CA ARG A 79 -10.55 0.04 -6.07
C ARG A 79 -10.34 0.95 -7.28
N TYR A 80 -9.20 1.63 -7.33
CA TYR A 80 -8.92 2.67 -8.32
C TYR A 80 -7.51 2.56 -8.87
N VAL A 81 -7.35 2.81 -10.17
CA VAL A 81 -6.09 2.79 -10.90
C VAL A 81 -5.89 4.14 -11.57
N THR A 82 -4.83 4.86 -11.21
CA THR A 82 -4.46 6.12 -11.86
C THR A 82 -3.10 5.99 -12.54
N THR A 83 -3.00 6.44 -13.79
CA THR A 83 -1.76 6.39 -14.57
C THR A 83 -0.94 7.68 -14.41
N SER A 84 0.23 7.49 -13.79
CA SER A 84 1.53 8.20 -13.81
C SER A 84 1.69 9.73 -13.90
N LYS A 85 0.69 10.58 -14.20
CA LYS A 85 0.99 12.02 -14.32
C LYS A 85 1.21 12.75 -13.00
N LEU A 86 0.78 12.19 -11.86
CA LEU A 86 0.65 12.95 -10.61
C LEU A 86 0.92 12.10 -9.37
N PHE A 87 2.06 11.38 -9.32
CA PHE A 87 2.53 10.71 -8.09
C PHE A 87 2.59 11.71 -6.91
N PHE A 88 3.06 12.93 -7.17
CA PHE A 88 3.15 14.00 -6.18
C PHE A 88 1.80 14.55 -5.72
N LEU A 89 0.77 14.52 -6.59
CA LEU A 89 -0.57 15.03 -6.24
C LEU A 89 -1.34 14.02 -5.39
N ILE A 90 -1.05 12.72 -5.52
CA ILE A 90 -1.77 11.70 -4.76
C ILE A 90 -1.38 11.76 -3.28
N LEU A 91 -0.10 12.00 -2.94
CA LEU A 91 0.29 12.33 -1.57
C LEU A 91 -0.57 13.49 -1.03
N ILE A 92 -0.71 14.57 -1.80
CA ILE A 92 -1.56 15.71 -1.42
C ILE A 92 -3.04 15.31 -1.24
N ILE A 93 -3.58 14.41 -2.06
CA ILE A 93 -4.99 13.97 -2.00
C ILE A 93 -5.27 13.08 -0.77
N ILE A 94 -4.37 12.14 -0.42
CA ILE A 94 -4.57 11.32 0.79
C ILE A 94 -4.44 12.13 2.08
N TYR A 95 -3.67 13.22 2.11
CA TYR A 95 -3.58 14.11 3.29
C TYR A 95 -4.63 15.24 3.31
N LEU A 96 -5.45 15.40 2.26
CA LEU A 96 -6.47 16.46 2.18
C LEU A 96 -7.91 16.00 2.47
N PHE A 97 -8.15 14.70 2.66
CA PHE A 97 -9.47 14.14 3.01
C PHE A 97 -9.38 13.14 4.17
#